data_AF-A0A3D6D437-F1
#
_entry.id   AF-A0A3D6D437-F1
#
_cell.length_a   1.000
_cell.length_b   1.000
_cell.length_c   1.000
_cell.angle_alpha   90.00
_cell.angle_beta   90.00
_cell.angle_gamma   90.00
#
_symmetry.space_group_name_H-M   'P 1'
#
loop_
_entity.id
_entity.type
_entity.pdbx_description
1 polymer ?
#
loop_
_entity_poly.entity_id
_entity_poly.type
_entity_poly.pdbx_seq_one_letter_code
_entity_poly.pdbx_strand_id
1 'polypeptide(L)'
;MRPKTVSLSLACLIQWVCASGESPIPPSFIETYCYECHDSDSTEGNLDLERTQKGSIAEHGSIWEKVLRKMDARQMPPIGNERPSEDLFEEITSDLAVSLDQWAALHPNPGRTETIRRLTRTEYQNAIRDLLAVRVDTKALLPKDEASHGFDNITVGNLSPTLLNRYISAAQKISRLAVGASHVKPGGQTYRIPADVTQESHVEGLPLGTRGGLLIPHKFTHDAEYEIRVRLARDRNEVIEGLNGSYELDILMDDQRIRRFKVKPPKTKGDYDSVDEK
;
A
#
# COMPACT_ATOMS: atom_id res chain seq x y z
N MET A 1 26.73 15.05 -8.20
CA MET A 1 26.14 15.58 -9.45
C MET A 1 24.87 14.79 -9.75
N ARG A 2 23.69 15.39 -9.57
CA ARG A 2 22.40 14.72 -9.87
C ARG A 2 22.09 14.88 -11.37
N PRO A 3 21.70 13.81 -12.10
CA PRO A 3 21.31 13.93 -13.50
C PRO A 3 20.01 14.72 -13.63
N LYS A 4 19.99 15.61 -14.63
CA LYS A 4 18.85 16.41 -15.04
C LYS A 4 17.82 15.50 -15.69
N THR A 5 16.65 15.34 -15.08
CA THR A 5 15.45 14.79 -15.72
C THR A 5 14.61 15.93 -16.26
N VAL A 6 14.46 15.96 -17.59
CA VAL A 6 13.43 16.76 -18.26
C VAL A 6 12.14 15.96 -18.15
N SER A 7 11.27 16.38 -17.23
CA SER A 7 9.94 15.81 -17.08
C SER A 7 9.03 16.43 -18.12
N LEU A 8 8.61 15.65 -19.12
CA LEU A 8 7.52 16.04 -20.01
C LEU A 8 6.21 15.77 -19.26
N SER A 9 5.76 16.74 -18.49
CA SER A 9 4.47 16.69 -17.83
C SER A 9 3.38 16.85 -18.88
N LEU A 10 2.79 15.75 -19.32
CA LEU A 10 1.47 15.77 -19.95
C LEU A 10 0.49 16.14 -18.83
N ALA A 11 0.21 17.44 -18.70
CA ALA A 11 -0.85 17.94 -17.87
C ALA A 11 -2.17 17.46 -18.49
N CYS A 12 -2.59 16.25 -18.14
CA CYS A 12 -3.99 15.92 -18.12
C CYS A 12 -4.58 16.87 -17.09
N LEU A 13 -5.15 17.97 -17.55
CA LEU A 13 -6.14 18.73 -16.80
C LEU A 13 -7.32 17.77 -16.60
N ILE A 14 -7.17 16.82 -15.68
CA ILE A 14 -8.30 16.40 -14.87
C ILE A 14 -8.69 17.71 -14.22
N GLN A 15 -9.74 18.33 -14.77
CA GLN A 15 -10.48 19.33 -14.02
C GLN A 15 -10.85 18.60 -12.74
N TRP A 16 -10.05 18.80 -11.70
CA TRP A 16 -10.57 18.83 -10.36
C TRP A 16 -11.64 19.89 -10.46
N VAL A 17 -12.87 19.43 -10.67
CA VAL A 17 -14.02 20.17 -10.22
C VAL A 17 -13.69 20.35 -8.74
N CYS A 18 -13.16 21.52 -8.42
CA CYS A 18 -13.31 22.06 -7.08
C CYS A 18 -14.81 22.00 -6.89
N ALA A 19 -15.28 20.97 -6.18
CA ALA A 19 -16.62 20.98 -5.65
C ALA A 19 -16.65 22.25 -4.81
N SER A 20 -17.23 23.29 -5.38
CA SER A 20 -17.78 24.41 -4.63
C SER A 20 -18.48 23.79 -3.44
N GLY A 21 -18.33 24.35 -2.24
CA GLY A 21 -19.01 23.87 -1.04
C GLY A 21 -20.54 23.97 -1.08
N GLU A 22 -21.12 24.00 -2.28
CA GLU A 22 -22.54 23.83 -2.54
C GLU A 22 -22.96 22.42 -2.12
N SER A 23 -24.07 22.34 -1.38
CA SER A 23 -24.70 21.09 -1.03
C SER A 23 -24.98 20.26 -2.29
N PRO A 24 -24.60 18.96 -2.37
CA PRO A 24 -24.94 18.08 -3.49
C PRO A 24 -26.46 17.88 -3.67
N ILE A 25 -27.26 18.29 -2.68
CA ILE A 25 -28.72 18.23 -2.73
C ILE A 25 -29.27 19.65 -2.87
N PRO A 26 -30.10 19.94 -3.89
CA PRO A 26 -30.78 21.21 -4.04
C PRO A 26 -31.67 21.52 -2.82
N PRO A 27 -31.67 22.76 -2.28
CA PRO A 27 -32.51 23.12 -1.15
C PRO A 27 -34.00 22.83 -1.39
N SER A 28 -34.47 23.04 -2.61
CA SER A 28 -35.85 22.76 -3.02
C SER A 28 -36.25 21.29 -2.89
N PHE A 29 -35.31 20.35 -3.06
CA PHE A 29 -35.58 18.93 -2.88
C PHE A 29 -35.89 18.62 -1.41
N ILE A 30 -35.08 19.16 -0.50
CA ILE A 30 -35.25 18.95 0.94
C ILE A 30 -36.54 19.62 1.43
N GLU A 31 -36.80 20.84 0.97
CA GLU A 31 -38.03 21.57 1.30
C GLU A 31 -39.29 20.84 0.87
N THR A 32 -39.27 20.22 -0.33
CA THR A 32 -40.45 19.55 -0.89
C THR A 32 -40.69 18.17 -0.29
N TYR A 33 -39.63 17.37 -0.15
CA TYR A 33 -39.76 15.94 0.14
C TYR A 33 -39.36 15.53 1.56
N CYS A 34 -38.76 16.44 2.35
CA CYS A 34 -38.23 16.11 3.67
C CYS A 34 -38.84 16.93 4.82
N TYR A 35 -39.10 18.23 4.63
CA TYR A 35 -39.49 19.13 5.73
C TYR A 35 -40.87 18.87 6.33
N GLU A 36 -41.77 18.16 5.64
CA GLU A 36 -43.05 17.75 6.23
C GLU A 36 -42.87 16.93 7.53
N CYS A 37 -41.78 16.16 7.63
CA CYS A 37 -41.51 15.25 8.75
C CYS A 37 -40.18 15.51 9.49
N HIS A 38 -39.29 16.33 8.93
CA HIS A 38 -37.91 16.51 9.41
C HIS A 38 -37.47 17.97 9.43
N ASP A 39 -38.32 18.88 9.89
CA ASP A 39 -37.98 20.28 10.13
C ASP A 39 -37.77 20.57 11.63
N SER A 40 -37.67 21.87 11.99
CA SER A 40 -37.46 22.27 13.38
C SER A 40 -38.69 22.02 14.28
N ASP A 41 -39.89 21.91 13.70
CA ASP A 41 -41.16 21.76 14.43
C ASP A 41 -41.64 20.29 14.45
N SER A 42 -41.24 19.49 13.46
CA SER A 42 -41.57 18.09 13.21
C SER A 42 -40.27 17.30 13.04
N THR A 43 -39.85 16.62 14.12
CA THR A 43 -38.56 15.90 14.20
C THR A 43 -38.75 14.40 14.21
N GLU A 44 -39.45 13.85 13.21
CA GLU A 44 -39.63 12.40 13.13
C GLU A 44 -38.28 11.67 13.13
N GLY A 45 -38.18 10.60 13.90
CA GLY A 45 -36.92 9.87 14.06
C GLY A 45 -35.80 10.67 14.75
N ASN A 46 -36.12 11.76 15.46
CA ASN A 46 -35.18 12.70 16.07
C ASN A 46 -34.21 13.33 15.05
N LEU A 47 -34.72 13.65 13.86
CA LEU A 47 -33.96 14.27 12.77
C LEU A 47 -34.55 15.64 12.43
N ASP A 48 -33.69 16.66 12.45
CA ASP A 48 -33.97 18.04 12.03
C ASP A 48 -33.02 18.39 10.87
N LEU A 49 -33.59 18.40 9.66
CA LEU A 49 -32.86 18.71 8.43
C LEU A 49 -32.70 20.21 8.20
N GLU A 50 -33.60 21.03 8.74
CA GLU A 50 -33.54 22.49 8.59
C GLU A 50 -32.32 23.08 9.31
N ARG A 51 -31.95 22.51 10.45
CA ARG A 51 -30.73 22.89 11.17
C ARG A 51 -29.46 22.32 10.55
N THR A 52 -29.51 21.11 10.00
CA THR A 52 -28.33 20.43 9.45
C THR A 52 -27.99 20.83 8.01
N GLN A 53 -28.97 21.31 7.23
CA GLN A 53 -28.77 21.88 5.90
C GLN A 53 -28.03 23.24 5.95
N LYS A 54 -28.15 23.98 7.06
CA LYS A 54 -27.45 25.27 7.25
C LYS A 54 -25.92 25.10 7.37
N GLY A 55 -25.42 23.87 7.54
CA GLY A 55 -23.99 23.51 7.51
C GLY A 55 -23.64 22.71 6.25
N SER A 56 -22.35 22.39 6.07
CA SER A 56 -21.97 21.52 4.95
C SER A 56 -22.47 20.08 5.19
N ILE A 57 -23.03 19.44 4.17
CA ILE A 57 -23.41 18.01 4.20
C ILE A 57 -22.25 17.14 4.72
N ALA A 58 -21.02 17.53 4.37
CA ALA A 58 -19.78 16.93 4.82
C ALA A 58 -19.54 17.03 6.34
N GLU A 59 -19.84 18.17 6.97
CA GLU A 59 -19.70 18.37 8.43
C GLU A 59 -20.69 17.52 9.23
N HIS A 60 -21.83 17.20 8.62
CA HIS A 60 -22.87 16.34 9.18
C HIS A 60 -22.91 14.95 8.52
N GLY A 61 -21.77 14.46 8.01
CA GLY A 61 -21.71 13.23 7.19
C GLY A 61 -22.39 12.01 7.84
N SER A 62 -22.29 11.83 9.16
CA SER A 62 -22.96 10.71 9.85
C SER A 62 -24.49 10.75 9.84
N ILE A 63 -25.09 11.94 9.72
CA ILE A 63 -26.54 12.12 9.60
C ILE A 63 -26.94 11.85 8.15
N TRP A 64 -26.23 12.46 7.20
CA TRP A 64 -26.49 12.30 5.77
C TRP A 64 -26.27 10.87 5.27
N GLU A 65 -25.32 10.13 5.84
CA GLU A 65 -25.15 8.69 5.62
C GLU A 65 -26.41 7.89 6.03
N LYS A 66 -27.08 8.28 7.12
CA LYS A 66 -28.36 7.65 7.53
C LYS A 66 -29.48 8.03 6.58
N VAL A 67 -29.54 9.28 6.15
CA VAL A 67 -30.51 9.76 5.14
C VAL A 67 -30.33 8.97 3.84
N LEU A 68 -29.10 8.88 3.34
CA LEU A 68 -28.76 8.11 2.14
C LEU A 68 -29.23 6.66 2.26
N ARG A 69 -28.98 5.98 3.38
CA ARG A 69 -29.45 4.60 3.60
C ARG A 69 -30.97 4.46 3.60
N LYS A 70 -31.70 5.48 4.09
CA LYS A 70 -33.17 5.47 4.09
C LYS A 70 -33.74 5.75 2.69
N MET A 71 -33.10 6.64 1.94
CA MET A 71 -33.44 6.90 0.54
C MET A 71 -33.11 5.68 -0.33
N ASP A 72 -31.90 5.13 -0.25
CA ASP A 72 -31.50 3.94 -0.99
C ASP A 72 -32.44 2.73 -0.74
N ALA A 73 -32.89 2.57 0.51
CA ALA A 73 -33.89 1.55 0.87
C ALA A 73 -35.35 1.90 0.47
N ARG A 74 -35.57 3.04 -0.21
CA ARG A 74 -36.89 3.58 -0.63
C ARG A 74 -37.89 3.72 0.52
N GLN A 75 -37.39 3.94 1.74
CA GLN A 75 -38.20 4.14 2.94
C GLN A 75 -38.63 5.59 3.10
N MET A 76 -37.90 6.52 2.48
CA MET A 76 -38.19 7.95 2.50
C MET A 76 -38.28 8.52 1.08
N PRO A 77 -39.26 9.39 0.79
CA PRO A 77 -40.43 9.73 1.63
C PRO A 77 -41.33 8.50 1.90
N PRO A 78 -42.10 8.43 3.01
CA PRO A 78 -42.98 7.30 3.32
C PRO A 78 -44.05 7.03 2.24
N ILE A 79 -44.67 5.85 2.30
CA ILE A 79 -45.86 5.58 1.49
C ILE A 79 -46.98 6.53 1.93
N GLY A 80 -47.57 7.26 0.98
CA GLY A 80 -48.64 8.23 1.23
C GLY A 80 -48.20 9.68 1.10
N ASN A 81 -46.89 9.96 1.14
CA ASN A 81 -46.34 11.31 0.96
C ASN A 81 -45.91 11.54 -0.49
N GLU A 82 -45.71 12.81 -0.84
CA GLU A 82 -45.21 13.19 -2.15
C GLU A 82 -43.81 12.58 -2.38
N ARG A 83 -43.63 11.97 -3.55
CA ARG A 83 -42.37 11.31 -3.93
C ARG A 83 -41.84 11.92 -5.23
N PRO A 84 -40.53 12.13 -5.35
CA PRO A 84 -39.91 12.60 -6.57
C PRO A 84 -40.07 11.57 -7.70
N SER A 85 -39.83 12.00 -8.94
CA SER A 85 -39.67 11.06 -10.06
C SER A 85 -38.47 10.14 -9.82
N GLU A 86 -38.49 8.96 -10.45
CA GLU A 86 -37.40 7.99 -10.30
C GLU A 86 -36.05 8.57 -10.77
N ASP A 87 -36.04 9.28 -11.91
CA ASP A 87 -34.82 9.91 -12.43
C ASP A 87 -34.22 10.90 -11.41
N LEU A 88 -35.06 11.75 -10.81
CA LEU A 88 -34.62 12.72 -9.81
C LEU A 88 -34.18 12.03 -8.51
N PHE A 89 -34.85 10.94 -8.13
CA PHE A 89 -34.49 10.16 -6.94
C PHE A 89 -33.10 9.52 -7.09
N GLU A 90 -32.83 8.90 -8.23
CA GLU A 90 -31.56 8.26 -8.54
C GLU A 90 -30.43 9.29 -8.63
N GLU A 91 -30.66 10.43 -9.29
CA GLU A 91 -29.70 11.54 -9.38
C GLU A 91 -29.29 12.04 -7.99
N ILE A 92 -30.27 12.40 -7.14
CA ILE A 92 -30.00 12.93 -5.80
C ILE A 92 -29.30 11.91 -4.89
N THR A 93 -29.72 10.64 -4.96
CA THR A 93 -29.12 9.57 -4.15
C THR A 93 -27.67 9.32 -4.57
N SER A 94 -27.41 9.31 -5.88
CA SER A 94 -26.06 9.16 -6.45
C SER A 94 -25.15 10.34 -6.06
N ASP A 95 -25.63 11.57 -6.23
CA ASP A 95 -24.83 12.77 -5.92
C ASP A 95 -24.50 12.89 -4.44
N LEU A 96 -25.46 12.54 -3.57
CA LEU A 96 -25.22 12.45 -2.14
C LEU A 96 -24.16 11.40 -1.80
N ALA A 97 -24.23 10.21 -2.39
CA ALA A 97 -23.25 9.14 -2.17
C ALA A 97 -21.84 9.57 -2.61
N VAL A 98 -21.72 10.12 -3.82
CA VAL A 98 -20.43 10.60 -4.35
C VAL A 98 -19.84 11.69 -3.45
N SER A 99 -20.66 12.63 -2.98
CA SER A 99 -20.19 13.69 -2.10
C SER A 99 -19.72 13.16 -0.74
N LEU A 100 -20.42 12.19 -0.15
CA LEU A 100 -20.03 11.57 1.11
C LEU A 100 -18.74 10.76 0.96
N ASP A 101 -18.60 10.01 -0.13
CA ASP A 101 -17.41 9.22 -0.45
C ASP A 101 -16.17 10.10 -0.66
N GLN A 102 -16.32 11.19 -1.41
CA GLN A 102 -15.23 12.17 -1.60
C GLN A 102 -14.78 12.78 -0.28
N TRP A 103 -15.73 13.14 0.58
CA TRP A 103 -15.40 13.68 1.89
C TRP A 103 -14.70 12.66 2.77
N ALA A 104 -15.19 11.42 2.80
CA ALA A 104 -14.59 10.32 3.58
C ALA A 104 -13.16 9.99 3.12
N ALA A 105 -12.89 10.06 1.81
CA ALA A 105 -11.54 9.87 1.26
C ALA A 105 -10.57 10.97 1.71
N LEU A 106 -11.04 12.21 1.84
CA LEU A 106 -10.24 13.36 2.32
C LEU A 106 -10.12 13.38 3.85
N HIS A 107 -11.08 12.81 4.56
CA HIS A 107 -11.17 12.80 6.03
C HIS A 107 -11.32 11.37 6.55
N PRO A 108 -10.30 10.51 6.37
CA PRO A 108 -10.38 9.12 6.81
C PRO A 108 -10.61 9.07 8.33
N ASN A 109 -11.74 8.49 8.72
CA ASN A 109 -12.10 8.29 10.12
C ASN A 109 -11.94 6.81 10.48
N PRO A 110 -10.84 6.41 11.16
CA PRO A 110 -10.62 5.03 11.57
C PRO A 110 -11.55 4.56 12.69
N GLY A 111 -12.51 5.39 13.12
CA GLY A 111 -13.42 5.13 14.23
C GLY A 111 -12.76 5.37 15.57
N ARG A 112 -13.36 4.80 16.63
CA ARG A 112 -12.81 4.89 17.99
C ARG A 112 -11.58 3.99 18.10
N THR A 113 -10.40 4.57 17.92
CA THR A 113 -9.15 3.91 18.30
C THR A 113 -8.99 3.98 19.83
N GLU A 114 -8.50 2.91 20.47
CA GLU A 114 -8.10 3.01 21.88
C GLU A 114 -7.12 4.17 22.08
N THR A 115 -7.26 4.90 23.20
CA THR A 115 -6.59 6.20 23.40
C THR A 115 -5.07 6.11 23.34
N ILE A 116 -4.48 4.98 23.77
CA ILE A 116 -3.05 4.69 23.64
C ILE A 116 -2.86 3.18 23.47
N ARG A 117 -2.39 2.76 22.29
CA ARG A 117 -1.92 1.39 22.04
C ARG A 117 -0.59 1.44 21.30
N ARG A 118 0.25 0.41 21.42
CA ARG A 118 1.45 0.31 20.58
C ARG A 118 1.08 -0.15 19.17
N LEU A 119 1.97 0.08 18.21
CA LEU A 119 1.85 -0.49 16.87
C LEU A 119 2.04 -2.01 16.92
N THR A 120 1.26 -2.75 16.14
CA THR A 120 1.56 -4.16 15.84
C THR A 120 2.89 -4.27 15.09
N ARG A 121 3.48 -5.46 15.02
CA ARG A 121 4.72 -5.72 14.30
C ARG A 121 4.61 -5.34 12.82
N THR A 122 3.47 -5.62 12.21
CA THR A 122 3.16 -5.26 10.81
C THR A 122 3.02 -3.75 10.65
N GLU A 123 2.27 -3.09 11.53
CA GLU A 123 2.11 -1.64 11.53
C GLU A 123 3.46 -0.93 11.75
N TYR A 124 4.27 -1.42 12.67
CA TYR A 124 5.63 -0.92 12.91
C TYR A 124 6.50 -1.06 11.67
N GLN A 125 6.45 -2.21 10.96
CA GLN A 125 7.19 -2.39 9.72
C GLN A 125 6.78 -1.38 8.65
N ASN A 126 5.48 -1.15 8.48
CA ASN A 126 4.93 -0.21 7.51
C ASN A 126 5.31 1.24 7.89
N ALA A 127 5.18 1.61 9.16
CA ALA A 127 5.58 2.94 9.64
C ALA A 127 7.07 3.22 9.39
N ILE A 128 7.95 2.24 9.62
CA ILE A 128 9.39 2.39 9.34
C ILE A 128 9.68 2.52 7.84
N ARG A 129 8.98 1.75 7.00
CA ARG A 129 9.06 1.89 5.55
C ARG A 129 8.60 3.28 5.10
N ASP A 130 7.47 3.75 5.61
CA ASP A 130 6.82 4.98 5.13
C ASP A 130 7.54 6.23 5.63
N LEU A 131 8.04 6.22 6.87
CA LEU A 131 8.73 7.37 7.46
C LEU A 131 10.21 7.45 7.07
N LEU A 132 10.90 6.31 6.96
CA LEU A 132 12.36 6.27 6.81
C LEU A 132 12.81 5.67 5.47
N ALA A 133 11.88 5.23 4.62
CA ALA A 133 12.19 4.49 3.39
C ALA A 133 13.08 3.26 3.63
N VAL A 134 13.00 2.65 4.83
CA VAL A 134 13.80 1.47 5.20
C VAL A 134 12.92 0.24 5.29
N ARG A 135 13.24 -0.79 4.50
CA ARG A 135 12.62 -2.10 4.64
C ARG A 135 13.39 -2.92 5.66
N VAL A 136 12.68 -3.42 6.68
CA VAL A 136 13.25 -4.30 7.71
C VAL A 136 12.36 -5.51 7.94
N ASP A 137 12.97 -6.67 8.21
CA ASP A 137 12.25 -7.84 8.68
C ASP A 137 11.95 -7.70 10.18
N THR A 138 10.74 -7.23 10.48
CA THR A 138 10.31 -7.07 11.87
C THR A 138 10.10 -8.41 12.57
N LYS A 139 9.90 -9.52 11.85
CA LYS A 139 9.72 -10.86 12.45
C LYS A 139 10.97 -11.32 13.20
N ALA A 140 12.14 -10.95 12.70
CA ALA A 140 13.42 -11.19 13.35
C ALA A 140 13.71 -10.22 14.53
N LEU A 141 13.06 -9.05 14.55
CA LEU A 141 13.33 -7.98 15.51
C LEU A 141 12.37 -8.00 16.71
N LEU A 142 11.10 -8.26 16.48
CA LEU A 142 10.04 -8.15 17.47
C LEU A 142 9.31 -9.50 17.63
N PRO A 143 8.91 -9.84 18.88
CA PRO A 143 8.08 -11.01 19.12
C PRO A 143 6.75 -10.90 18.37
N LYS A 144 6.09 -12.04 18.18
CA LYS A 144 4.77 -12.09 17.54
C LYS A 144 3.73 -11.42 18.44
N ASP A 145 2.83 -10.64 17.85
CA ASP A 145 1.66 -10.10 18.54
C ASP A 145 0.63 -11.19 18.84
N GLU A 146 -0.08 -11.06 19.96
CA GLU A 146 -1.16 -11.98 20.32
C GLU A 146 -2.42 -11.65 19.52
N ALA A 147 -2.98 -12.65 18.85
CA ALA A 147 -4.27 -12.50 18.19
C ALA A 147 -5.41 -12.68 19.20
N SER A 148 -6.39 -11.78 19.16
CA SER A 148 -7.65 -11.91 19.90
C SER A 148 -8.82 -11.64 18.97
N HIS A 149 -9.89 -12.44 19.08
CA HIS A 149 -11.06 -12.39 18.20
C HIS A 149 -10.72 -12.41 16.70
N GLY A 150 -9.60 -13.04 16.32
CA GLY A 150 -9.13 -13.10 14.93
C GLY A 150 -8.30 -11.89 14.46
N PHE A 151 -8.06 -10.91 15.32
CA PHE A 151 -7.29 -9.70 15.01
C PHE A 151 -6.05 -9.59 15.89
N ASP A 152 -4.91 -9.18 15.32
CA ASP A 152 -3.63 -8.99 16.01
C ASP A 152 -3.46 -7.56 16.58
N ASN A 153 -4.48 -6.73 16.42
CA ASN A 153 -4.43 -5.30 16.70
C ASN A 153 -5.28 -4.92 17.94
N ILE A 154 -6.00 -5.87 18.54
CA ILE A 154 -6.88 -5.62 19.69
C ILE A 154 -6.11 -5.69 21.03
N THR A 155 -5.07 -6.52 21.13
CA THR A 155 -4.38 -6.86 22.39
C THR A 155 -3.15 -5.98 22.69
N VAL A 156 -2.88 -4.99 21.84
CA VAL A 156 -1.63 -4.21 21.87
C VAL A 156 -1.65 -3.00 22.82
N GLY A 157 -2.43 -3.07 23.90
CA GLY A 157 -2.45 -2.03 24.94
C GLY A 157 -1.23 -2.08 25.88
N ASN A 158 -0.63 -3.26 26.07
CA ASN A 158 0.44 -3.47 27.06
C ASN A 158 1.84 -3.44 26.43
N LEU A 159 2.80 -2.84 27.15
CA LEU A 159 4.22 -2.80 26.79
C LEU A 159 5.07 -3.37 27.92
N SER A 160 5.43 -4.66 27.83
CA SER A 160 6.30 -5.29 28.83
C SER A 160 7.72 -4.73 28.77
N PRO A 161 8.50 -4.76 29.87
CA PRO A 161 9.90 -4.32 29.86
C PRO A 161 10.76 -5.05 28.82
N THR A 162 10.53 -6.36 28.65
CA THR A 162 11.22 -7.16 27.63
C THR A 162 10.90 -6.67 26.22
N LEU A 163 9.62 -6.36 25.95
CA LEU A 163 9.19 -5.85 24.65
C LEU A 163 9.78 -4.46 24.38
N LEU A 164 9.79 -3.57 25.37
CA LEU A 164 10.42 -2.26 25.27
C LEU A 164 11.92 -2.37 24.93
N ASN A 165 12.65 -3.27 25.59
CA ASN A 165 14.06 -3.53 25.28
C ASN A 165 14.27 -4.01 23.84
N ARG A 166 13.35 -4.84 23.31
CA ARG A 166 13.36 -5.26 21.91
C ARG A 166 13.10 -4.11 20.96
N TYR A 167 12.14 -3.22 21.27
CA TYR A 167 11.90 -2.01 20.47
C TYR A 167 13.11 -1.08 20.47
N ILE A 168 13.78 -0.85 21.59
CA ILE A 168 14.99 -0.01 21.65
C ILE A 168 16.10 -0.61 20.79
N SER A 169 16.33 -1.93 20.89
CA SER A 169 17.34 -2.64 20.10
C SER A 169 17.03 -2.58 18.60
N ALA A 170 15.74 -2.77 18.24
CA ALA A 170 15.27 -2.66 16.87
C ALA A 170 15.45 -1.23 16.34
N ALA A 171 15.04 -0.22 17.10
CA ALA A 171 15.19 1.18 16.75
C ALA A 171 16.65 1.56 16.52
N GLN A 172 17.57 1.13 17.39
CA GLN A 172 19.01 1.37 17.18
C GLN A 172 19.52 0.76 15.87
N LYS A 173 19.10 -0.47 15.54
CA LYS A 173 19.47 -1.14 14.28
C LYS A 173 18.87 -0.41 13.07
N ILE A 174 17.61 -0.02 13.15
CA ILE A 174 16.91 0.71 12.08
C ILE A 174 17.53 2.09 11.87
N SER A 175 17.83 2.84 12.94
CA SER A 175 18.45 4.17 12.85
C SER A 175 19.81 4.12 12.15
N ARG A 176 20.62 3.08 12.44
CA ARG A 176 21.89 2.88 11.71
C ARG A 176 21.68 2.60 10.22
N LEU A 177 20.63 1.87 9.87
CA LEU A 177 20.27 1.63 8.47
C LEU A 177 19.70 2.87 7.79
N ALA A 178 18.99 3.72 8.51
CA ALA A 178 18.37 4.94 7.99
C ALA A 178 19.38 6.06 7.77
N VAL A 179 20.26 6.30 8.77
CA VAL A 179 21.28 7.37 8.72
C VAL A 179 22.51 6.94 7.91
N GLY A 180 22.81 5.64 7.86
CA GLY A 180 24.06 5.11 7.32
C GLY A 180 25.17 5.07 8.38
N ALA A 181 26.14 4.17 8.20
CA ALA A 181 27.28 4.04 9.11
C ALA A 181 28.48 4.85 8.59
N SER A 182 29.21 5.53 9.47
CA SER A 182 30.39 6.33 9.08
C SER A 182 31.60 5.49 8.61
N HIS A 183 31.59 4.18 8.88
CA HIS A 183 32.70 3.29 8.55
C HIS A 183 32.31 2.29 7.47
N VAL A 184 32.85 2.49 6.26
CA VAL A 184 32.80 1.53 5.17
C VAL A 184 34.00 0.61 5.31
N LYS A 185 33.78 -0.61 5.82
CA LYS A 185 34.71 -1.70 5.52
C LYS A 185 34.22 -2.36 4.23
N PRO A 186 35.10 -2.60 3.24
CA PRO A 186 34.75 -3.43 2.10
C PRO A 186 34.20 -4.76 2.61
N GLY A 187 32.96 -5.04 2.26
CA GLY A 187 32.22 -6.24 2.65
C GLY A 187 31.35 -6.68 1.49
N GLY A 188 30.92 -7.93 1.52
CA GLY A 188 30.04 -8.49 0.50
C GLY A 188 28.87 -9.21 1.14
N GLN A 189 27.74 -9.22 0.44
CA GLN A 189 26.60 -10.04 0.79
C GLN A 189 26.43 -11.10 -0.29
N THR A 190 26.39 -12.37 0.11
CA THR A 190 26.13 -13.49 -0.80
C THR A 190 24.71 -13.97 -0.61
N TYR A 191 23.97 -14.03 -1.71
CA TYR A 191 22.62 -14.58 -1.76
C TYR A 191 22.69 -15.93 -2.47
N ARG A 192 22.26 -16.98 -1.77
CA ARG A 192 22.30 -18.34 -2.29
C ARG A 192 20.87 -18.81 -2.54
N ILE A 193 20.61 -19.24 -3.76
CA ILE A 193 19.36 -19.92 -4.11
C ILE A 193 19.44 -21.36 -3.56
N PRO A 194 18.45 -21.83 -2.79
CA PRO A 194 18.38 -23.22 -2.37
C PRO A 194 18.37 -24.18 -3.56
N ALA A 195 19.02 -25.33 -3.42
CA ALA A 195 19.21 -26.28 -4.53
C ALA A 195 17.92 -26.96 -5.00
N ASP A 196 16.86 -26.92 -4.19
CA ASP A 196 15.53 -27.47 -4.47
C ASP A 196 14.59 -26.47 -5.18
N VAL A 197 15.03 -25.23 -5.40
CA VAL A 197 14.24 -24.23 -6.13
C VAL A 197 14.46 -24.38 -7.64
N THR A 198 13.43 -24.85 -8.34
CA THR A 198 13.44 -24.92 -9.81
C THR A 198 13.60 -23.54 -10.44
N GLN A 199 14.41 -23.46 -11.50
CA GLN A 199 14.63 -22.24 -12.29
C GLN A 199 13.83 -22.24 -13.61
N GLU A 200 12.88 -23.15 -13.77
CA GLU A 200 12.11 -23.31 -15.01
C GLU A 200 10.85 -22.41 -15.07
N SER A 201 10.37 -21.94 -13.91
CA SER A 201 9.16 -21.12 -13.79
C SER A 201 9.49 -19.64 -13.61
N HIS A 202 8.53 -18.79 -13.94
CA HIS A 202 8.61 -17.36 -13.64
C HIS A 202 8.64 -17.12 -12.12
N VAL A 203 9.47 -16.17 -11.69
CA VAL A 203 9.51 -15.70 -10.30
C VAL A 203 8.73 -14.41 -10.21
N GLU A 204 7.73 -14.38 -9.32
CA GLU A 204 6.88 -13.21 -9.11
C GLU A 204 7.71 -11.95 -8.81
N GLY A 205 7.40 -10.86 -9.50
CA GLY A 205 8.11 -9.58 -9.41
C GLY A 205 9.26 -9.40 -10.40
N LEU A 206 9.69 -10.45 -11.12
CA LEU A 206 10.62 -10.28 -12.24
C LEU A 206 9.88 -9.86 -13.53
N PRO A 207 10.57 -9.34 -14.56
CA PRO A 207 9.94 -9.00 -15.83
C PRO A 207 9.23 -10.20 -16.47
N LEU A 208 8.07 -9.95 -17.09
CA LEU A 208 7.32 -10.98 -17.81
C LEU A 208 8.18 -11.59 -18.93
N GLY A 209 8.11 -12.92 -19.06
CA GLY A 209 8.92 -13.69 -20.02
C GLY A 209 10.25 -14.20 -19.48
N THR A 210 10.66 -13.78 -18.27
CA THR A 210 11.79 -14.39 -17.56
C THR A 210 11.41 -15.76 -17.00
N ARG A 211 12.37 -16.70 -16.97
CA ARG A 211 12.27 -18.01 -16.31
C ARG A 211 13.44 -18.15 -15.34
N GLY A 212 13.12 -18.56 -14.12
CA GLY A 212 14.08 -18.61 -13.02
C GLY A 212 14.51 -17.22 -12.56
N GLY A 213 15.60 -17.18 -11.82
CA GLY A 213 16.18 -15.99 -11.23
C GLY A 213 15.91 -15.87 -9.73
N LEU A 214 16.26 -14.70 -9.20
CA LEU A 214 16.13 -14.34 -7.80
C LEU A 214 15.83 -12.85 -7.67
N LEU A 215 14.78 -12.50 -6.95
CA LEU A 215 14.49 -11.12 -6.56
C LEU A 215 15.05 -10.87 -5.16
N ILE A 216 15.93 -9.88 -5.05
CA ILE A 216 16.66 -9.58 -3.81
C ILE A 216 16.29 -8.19 -3.32
N PRO A 217 15.61 -8.04 -2.17
CA PRO A 217 15.51 -6.76 -1.51
C PRO A 217 16.87 -6.44 -0.85
N HIS A 218 17.69 -5.64 -1.53
CA HIS A 218 18.97 -5.16 -1.01
C HIS A 218 18.94 -3.65 -0.77
N LYS A 219 19.45 -3.20 0.38
CA LYS A 219 19.60 -1.77 0.68
C LYS A 219 21.07 -1.41 0.68
N PHE A 220 21.48 -0.63 -0.31
CA PHE A 220 22.81 -0.01 -0.33
C PHE A 220 22.84 1.11 0.70
N THR A 221 23.68 0.96 1.74
CA THR A 221 23.76 1.90 2.87
C THR A 221 24.75 3.05 2.64
N HIS A 222 25.50 3.00 1.54
CA HIS A 222 26.58 3.92 1.25
C HIS A 222 26.58 4.31 -0.22
N ASP A 223 27.07 5.50 -0.52
CA ASP A 223 27.46 5.88 -1.88
C ASP A 223 28.87 5.34 -2.11
N ALA A 224 28.98 4.30 -2.92
CA ALA A 224 30.20 3.55 -3.14
C ALA A 224 30.19 2.84 -4.48
N GLU A 225 31.36 2.36 -4.91
CA GLU A 225 31.47 1.44 -6.02
C GLU A 225 31.16 0.01 -5.55
N TYR A 226 30.20 -0.62 -6.22
CA TYR A 226 29.75 -1.97 -5.91
C TYR A 226 30.12 -2.93 -7.02
N GLU A 227 30.68 -4.08 -6.65
CA GLU A 227 30.94 -5.19 -7.56
C GLU A 227 29.84 -6.24 -7.40
N ILE A 228 29.10 -6.51 -8.47
CA ILE A 228 28.09 -7.57 -8.50
C ILE A 228 28.69 -8.77 -9.23
N ARG A 229 28.83 -9.89 -8.52
CA ARG A 229 29.24 -11.18 -9.10
C ARG A 229 28.09 -12.16 -9.07
N VAL A 230 27.82 -12.77 -10.23
CA VAL A 230 26.89 -13.89 -10.35
C VAL A 230 27.70 -15.15 -10.59
N ARG A 231 27.36 -16.22 -9.88
CA ARG A 231 27.90 -17.56 -10.13
C ARG A 231 26.73 -18.50 -10.35
N LEU A 232 26.78 -19.24 -11.45
CA LEU A 232 25.73 -20.20 -11.76
C LEU A 232 25.87 -21.43 -10.85
N ALA A 233 24.73 -21.96 -10.41
CA ALA A 233 24.72 -23.15 -9.55
C ALA A 233 25.24 -24.37 -10.32
N ARG A 234 26.04 -25.19 -9.64
CA ARG A 234 26.64 -26.40 -10.20
C ARG A 234 26.31 -27.61 -9.35
N ASP A 235 26.19 -28.76 -10.00
CA ASP A 235 26.02 -30.06 -9.34
C ASP A 235 27.35 -30.56 -8.73
N ARG A 236 27.34 -31.78 -8.21
CA ARG A 236 28.54 -32.41 -7.61
C ARG A 236 29.64 -32.73 -8.63
N ASN A 237 29.34 -32.66 -9.93
CA ASN A 237 30.26 -32.90 -11.03
C ASN A 237 30.74 -31.57 -11.65
N GLU A 238 30.50 -30.43 -10.99
CA GLU A 238 30.80 -29.09 -11.48
C GLU A 238 30.05 -28.72 -12.78
N VAL A 239 28.89 -29.35 -13.03
CA VAL A 239 28.05 -29.10 -14.21
C VAL A 239 26.93 -28.12 -13.86
N ILE A 240 26.72 -27.14 -14.72
CA ILE A 240 25.53 -26.27 -14.66
C ILE A 240 24.34 -27.02 -15.27
N GLU A 241 23.49 -27.58 -14.42
CA GLU A 241 22.28 -28.29 -14.86
C GLU A 241 21.33 -27.34 -15.62
N GLY A 242 20.64 -27.87 -16.64
CA GLY A 242 19.69 -27.12 -17.46
C GLY A 242 20.32 -26.21 -18.53
N LEU A 243 21.63 -25.99 -18.54
CA LEU A 243 22.32 -25.19 -19.56
C LEU A 243 22.52 -25.99 -20.86
N ASN A 244 21.44 -26.20 -21.63
CA ASN A 244 21.47 -26.97 -22.89
C ASN A 244 21.55 -26.09 -24.16
N GLY A 245 21.47 -24.77 -24.01
CA GLY A 245 21.41 -23.80 -25.10
C GLY A 245 21.95 -22.44 -24.70
N SER A 246 21.77 -21.45 -25.58
CA SER A 246 22.15 -20.08 -25.27
C SER A 246 21.02 -19.36 -24.55
N TYR A 247 21.31 -18.79 -23.39
CA TYR A 247 20.37 -18.03 -22.58
C TYR A 247 20.86 -16.60 -22.38
N GLU A 248 19.92 -15.71 -22.03
CA GLU A 248 20.20 -14.35 -21.62
C GLU A 248 19.95 -14.23 -20.12
N LEU A 249 20.95 -13.76 -19.39
CA LEU A 249 20.87 -13.45 -17.96
C LEU A 249 20.83 -11.93 -17.81
N ASP A 250 19.71 -11.43 -17.29
CA ASP A 250 19.53 -10.01 -17.00
C ASP A 250 19.82 -9.74 -15.52
N ILE A 251 20.64 -8.71 -15.27
CA ILE A 251 20.77 -8.10 -13.94
C ILE A 251 19.96 -6.82 -13.96
N LEU A 252 19.01 -6.74 -13.03
CA LEU A 252 18.16 -5.58 -12.83
C LEU A 252 18.47 -4.92 -11.48
N MET A 253 18.38 -3.59 -11.45
CA MET A 253 18.43 -2.78 -10.24
C MET A 253 17.23 -1.83 -10.31
N ASP A 254 16.40 -1.84 -9.27
CA ASP A 254 15.16 -1.04 -9.22
C ASP A 254 14.32 -1.17 -10.51
N ASP A 255 14.09 -2.42 -10.93
CA ASP A 255 13.35 -2.82 -12.14
C ASP A 255 13.96 -2.34 -13.48
N GLN A 256 15.14 -1.72 -13.45
CA GLN A 256 15.87 -1.32 -14.64
C GLN A 256 17.00 -2.30 -14.93
N ARG A 257 17.06 -2.79 -16.17
CA ARG A 257 18.14 -3.68 -16.62
C ARG A 257 19.46 -2.89 -16.72
N ILE A 258 20.40 -3.20 -15.83
CA ILE A 258 21.73 -2.59 -15.82
C ILE A 258 22.74 -3.37 -16.67
N ARG A 259 22.53 -4.69 -16.84
CA ARG A 259 23.43 -5.54 -17.62
C ARG A 259 22.69 -6.77 -18.15
N ARG A 260 23.11 -7.24 -19.34
CA ARG A 260 22.69 -8.50 -19.94
C ARG A 260 23.92 -9.32 -20.29
N PHE A 261 23.92 -10.58 -19.88
CA PHE A 261 24.96 -11.56 -20.23
C PHE A 261 24.37 -12.64 -21.12
N LYS A 262 25.18 -13.13 -22.07
CA LYS A 262 24.83 -14.28 -22.89
C LYS A 262 25.54 -15.51 -22.33
N VAL A 263 24.77 -16.37 -21.66
CA VAL A 263 25.26 -17.61 -21.05
C VAL A 263 25.09 -18.74 -22.06
N LYS A 264 26.13 -19.55 -22.23
CA LYS A 264 26.15 -20.67 -23.17
C LYS A 264 26.85 -21.87 -22.53
N PRO A 265 26.56 -23.10 -22.98
CA PRO A 265 27.32 -24.27 -22.57
C PRO A 265 28.79 -24.08 -22.96
N PRO A 266 29.73 -24.64 -22.18
CA PRO A 266 31.14 -24.53 -22.48
C PRO A 266 31.48 -25.22 -23.80
N LYS A 267 32.49 -24.70 -24.52
CA LYS A 267 32.96 -25.30 -25.78
C LYS A 267 33.55 -26.69 -25.55
N THR A 268 34.22 -26.85 -24.41
CA THR A 268 34.78 -28.13 -23.96
C THR A 268 33.84 -28.73 -22.93
N LYS A 269 33.40 -29.97 -23.16
CA LYS A 269 32.50 -30.66 -22.24
C LYS A 269 33.20 -30.84 -20.88
N GLY A 270 32.59 -30.30 -19.82
CA GLY A 270 33.09 -30.38 -18.45
C GLY A 270 33.85 -29.14 -17.96
N ASP A 271 34.17 -28.18 -18.83
CA ASP A 271 34.86 -26.93 -18.44
C ASP A 271 33.86 -25.79 -18.19
N TYR A 272 33.05 -25.94 -17.15
CA TYR A 272 32.03 -24.95 -16.80
C TYR A 272 32.58 -23.71 -16.08
N ASP A 273 33.87 -23.70 -15.71
CA ASP A 273 34.53 -22.52 -15.15
C ASP A 273 34.56 -21.35 -16.14
N SER A 274 34.79 -21.66 -17.42
CA SER A 274 34.77 -20.68 -18.51
C SER A 274 33.40 -20.00 -18.74
N VAL A 275 32.32 -20.51 -18.15
CA VAL A 275 30.96 -19.95 -18.31
C VAL A 275 30.78 -18.68 -17.49
N ASP A 276 31.48 -18.56 -16.36
CA ASP A 276 31.35 -17.44 -15.41
C ASP A 276 32.35 -16.28 -15.69
N GLU A 277 33.26 -16.41 -16.67
CA GLU A 277 34.37 -15.46 -16.93
C GLU A 277 33.97 -14.15 -17.65
N LYS A 278 32.75 -13.62 -17.46
CA LYS A 278 32.22 -12.47 -18.24
C LYS A 278 31.54 -11.37 -17.46
#